data_AF-A0A914VW73-F1
#
_entry.id   AF-A0A914VW73-F1
#
_cell.length_a   1.000
_cell.length_b   1.000
_cell.length_c   1.000
_cell.angle_alpha   90.00
_cell.angle_beta   90.00
_cell.angle_gamma   90.00
#
_symmetry.space_group_name_H-M   'P 1'
#
loop_
_entity.id
_entity.type
_entity.pdbx_description
1 polymer ?
#
loop_
_entity_poly.entity_id
_entity_poly.type
_entity_poly.pdbx_seq_one_letter_code
_entity_poly.pdbx_strand_id
1 'polypeptide(L)'
;MTYLRDSDVRSDYYGQLLRAEQSSSEQDFVRSTALGKTRMIAWLVSNCNTHSHREKYVAKLKNYVKVDQFGGCAGNAKYSYSCPRNPQIYGDWCSSIPFTSAYRFYIAFENSVCRDYVSEKFYQALDRLMVPIVLRESDYLDIAPKGSYIAADQFRSPKQLAEYLHYLASNPEEYLKYFEWMKRHSVAWEIKPLLENAVCRLCRMLHENKSSTTLEKDMWTDWKKDGACVQGFASQLL
;
A
#
# COMPACT_ATOMS: atom_id res chain seq x y z
N MET A 1 -19.96 -2.61 8.84
CA MET A 1 -19.16 -2.55 7.59
C MET A 1 -17.80 -1.98 7.94
N THR A 2 -16.77 -2.81 7.95
CA THR A 2 -15.40 -2.41 8.36
C THR A 2 -14.37 -3.01 7.38
N TYR A 3 -13.09 -2.66 7.52
CA TYR A 3 -12.01 -3.24 6.73
C TYR A 3 -11.62 -4.67 7.16
N LEU A 4 -12.06 -5.11 8.35
CA LEU A 4 -11.71 -6.42 8.89
C LEU A 4 -12.29 -7.54 8.04
N ARG A 5 -11.53 -8.63 7.87
CA ARG A 5 -11.94 -9.74 7.00
C ARG A 5 -13.10 -10.57 7.54
N ASP A 6 -13.28 -10.58 8.86
CA ASP A 6 -14.38 -11.25 9.57
C ASP A 6 -15.65 -10.39 9.69
N SER A 7 -15.67 -9.19 9.11
CA SER A 7 -16.88 -8.37 9.02
C SER A 7 -17.90 -8.94 8.03
N ASP A 8 -19.17 -8.96 8.46
CA ASP A 8 -20.33 -9.35 7.63
C ASP A 8 -20.37 -8.63 6.26
N VAL A 9 -20.02 -7.35 6.27
CA VAL A 9 -19.80 -6.55 5.06
C VAL A 9 -18.40 -5.95 5.13
N ARG A 10 -17.46 -6.59 4.43
CA ARG A 10 -16.09 -6.09 4.26
C ARG A 10 -16.06 -4.89 3.32
N SER A 11 -15.35 -3.86 3.74
CA SER A 11 -15.14 -2.62 3.03
C SER A 11 -13.81 -2.67 2.27
N ASP A 12 -13.85 -3.12 1.01
CA ASP A 12 -12.67 -3.26 0.16
C ASP A 12 -12.29 -1.97 -0.59
N TYR A 13 -12.65 -0.80 -0.07
CA TYR A 13 -12.57 0.48 -0.80
C TYR A 13 -11.16 0.91 -1.22
N TYR A 14 -10.13 0.27 -0.66
CA TYR A 14 -8.74 0.61 -0.94
C TYR A 14 -8.14 -0.14 -2.13
N GLY A 15 -8.69 -1.31 -2.49
CA GLY A 15 -8.25 -2.10 -3.63
C GLY A 15 -8.29 -3.62 -3.40
N GLN A 16 -8.10 -4.37 -4.48
CA GLN A 16 -8.07 -5.84 -4.51
C GLN A 16 -7.08 -6.33 -5.57
N LEU A 17 -6.54 -7.54 -5.36
CA LEU A 17 -5.89 -8.31 -6.41
C LEU A 17 -6.90 -9.29 -7.01
N LEU A 18 -7.13 -9.17 -8.31
CA LEU A 18 -8.05 -10.02 -9.06
C LEU A 18 -7.24 -11.08 -9.80
N ARG A 19 -7.75 -12.30 -9.91
CA ARG A 19 -7.13 -13.31 -10.78
C ARG A 19 -7.30 -12.88 -12.24
N ALA A 20 -6.20 -12.82 -12.96
CA ALA A 20 -6.15 -12.45 -14.37
C ALA A 20 -4.91 -13.08 -15.01
N GLU A 21 -5.02 -13.61 -16.22
CA GLU A 21 -3.86 -14.11 -16.95
C GLU A 21 -3.32 -13.01 -17.87
N GLN A 22 -2.02 -12.73 -17.78
CA GLN A 22 -1.36 -11.76 -18.65
C GLN A 22 -0.88 -12.40 -19.96
N SER A 23 -1.19 -11.73 -21.07
CA SER A 23 -0.59 -12.00 -22.38
C SER A 23 0.93 -11.80 -22.38
N SER A 24 1.62 -12.35 -23.38
CA SER A 24 3.07 -12.12 -23.57
C SER A 24 3.39 -10.64 -23.70
N SER A 25 2.58 -9.89 -24.46
CA SER A 25 2.76 -8.45 -24.63
C SER A 25 2.64 -7.65 -23.32
N GLU A 26 1.74 -8.05 -22.42
CA GLU A 26 1.59 -7.42 -21.11
C GLU A 26 2.81 -7.73 -20.23
N GLN A 27 3.33 -8.95 -20.28
CA GLN A 27 4.53 -9.33 -19.55
C GLN A 27 5.77 -8.56 -20.06
N ASP A 28 5.91 -8.38 -21.37
CA ASP A 28 6.98 -7.57 -21.97
C ASP A 28 6.84 -6.09 -21.59
N PHE A 29 5.61 -5.57 -21.55
CA PHE A 29 5.33 -4.21 -21.08
C PHE A 29 5.71 -4.01 -19.60
N VAL A 30 5.35 -4.96 -18.73
CA VAL A 30 5.72 -4.91 -17.31
C VAL A 30 7.24 -4.96 -17.15
N ARG A 31 7.91 -5.89 -17.83
CA ARG A 31 9.38 -6.03 -17.79
C ARG A 31 10.08 -4.75 -18.25
N SER A 32 9.73 -4.23 -19.43
CA SER A 32 10.33 -3.02 -19.99
C SER A 32 10.08 -1.79 -19.11
N THR A 33 8.86 -1.63 -18.58
CA THR A 33 8.52 -0.50 -17.70
C THR A 33 9.25 -0.58 -16.37
N ALA A 34 9.32 -1.77 -15.74
CA ALA A 34 10.03 -1.99 -14.49
C ALA A 34 11.55 -1.75 -14.64
N LEU A 35 12.15 -2.18 -15.75
CA LEU A 35 13.57 -1.95 -16.03
C LEU A 35 13.90 -0.50 -16.39
N GLY A 36 12.94 0.24 -16.97
CA GLY A 36 13.10 1.66 -17.31
C GLY A 36 13.12 2.60 -16.10
N LYS A 37 12.83 2.12 -14.90
CA LYS A 37 12.78 2.95 -13.68
C LYS A 37 14.19 3.30 -13.23
N THR A 38 14.44 4.57 -12.93
CA THR A 38 15.80 5.08 -12.63
C THR A 38 15.98 5.51 -11.18
N ARG A 39 14.91 5.86 -10.47
CA ARG A 39 14.92 6.35 -9.09
C ARG A 39 14.66 5.23 -8.10
N MET A 40 15.15 5.42 -6.88
CA MET A 40 15.11 4.41 -5.82
C MET A 40 13.72 4.34 -5.19
N ILE A 41 13.40 5.28 -4.29
CA ILE A 41 12.23 5.19 -3.43
C ILE A 41 11.43 6.50 -3.47
N ALA A 42 10.12 6.39 -3.70
CA ALA A 42 9.17 7.47 -3.51
C ALA A 42 8.35 7.28 -2.23
N TRP A 43 8.00 8.38 -1.57
CA TRP A 43 7.12 8.37 -0.41
C TRP A 43 6.19 9.59 -0.41
N LEU A 44 4.91 9.38 -0.69
CA LEU A 44 3.88 10.43 -0.62
C LEU A 44 3.20 10.39 0.74
N VAL A 45 3.34 11.48 1.51
CA VAL A 45 2.95 11.52 2.91
C VAL A 45 2.51 12.92 3.34
N SER A 46 1.31 12.99 3.94
CA SER A 46 0.72 14.20 4.51
C SER A 46 0.40 14.10 6.01
N ASN A 47 0.40 12.88 6.58
CA ASN A 47 0.31 12.66 8.01
C ASN A 47 1.70 12.37 8.59
N CYS A 48 2.24 13.33 9.35
CA CYS A 48 3.63 13.34 9.83
C CYS A 48 3.78 12.86 11.28
N ASN A 49 2.68 12.56 11.97
CA ASN A 49 2.70 12.03 13.32
C ASN A 49 1.69 10.89 13.39
N THR A 50 2.19 9.66 13.35
CA THR A 50 1.36 8.48 13.11
C THR A 50 1.40 7.50 14.27
N HIS A 51 0.33 6.73 14.45
CA HIS A 51 0.27 5.68 15.45
C HIS A 51 1.37 4.63 15.25
N SER A 52 1.74 4.35 14.00
CA SER A 52 2.82 3.42 13.65
C SER A 52 4.22 3.98 13.90
N HIS A 53 4.38 5.29 14.10
CA HIS A 53 5.65 6.02 14.07
C HIS A 53 6.46 5.81 12.77
N ARG A 54 5.78 5.60 11.63
CA ARG A 54 6.42 5.31 10.35
C ARG A 54 7.45 6.38 9.94
N GLU A 55 7.21 7.63 10.33
CA GLU A 55 8.09 8.75 10.05
C GLU A 55 9.49 8.58 10.68
N LYS A 56 9.59 7.95 11.85
CA LYS A 56 10.89 7.70 12.52
C LYS A 56 11.70 6.65 11.77
N TYR A 57 11.05 5.59 11.30
CA TYR A 57 11.70 4.56 10.49
C TYR A 57 12.23 5.14 9.18
N VAL A 58 11.40 5.89 8.45
CA VAL A 58 11.83 6.50 7.19
C VAL A 58 12.94 7.53 7.41
N ALA A 59 12.91 8.29 8.51
CA ALA A 59 14.00 9.21 8.86
C ALA A 59 15.34 8.47 9.04
N LYS A 60 15.34 7.27 9.63
CA LYS A 60 16.55 6.43 9.75
C LYS A 60 16.96 5.79 8.42
N LEU A 61 15.99 5.29 7.64
CA LEU A 61 16.23 4.68 6.33
C LEU A 61 16.90 5.66 5.35
N LYS A 62 16.52 6.95 5.39
CA LYS A 62 17.09 8.03 4.58
C LYS A 62 18.61 8.22 4.72
N ASN A 63 19.21 7.74 5.80
CA ASN A 63 20.66 7.80 5.99
C ASN A 63 21.41 6.79 5.10
N TYR A 64 20.72 5.79 4.54
CA TYR A 64 21.33 4.67 3.83
C TYR A 64 20.86 4.55 2.37
N VAL A 65 19.70 5.12 2.05
CA VAL A 65 19.14 5.12 0.69
C VAL A 65 18.36 6.39 0.43
N LYS A 66 18.43 6.88 -0.82
CA LYS A 66 17.71 8.07 -1.25
C LYS A 66 16.20 7.81 -1.29
N VAL A 67 15.47 8.48 -0.40
CA VAL A 67 14.01 8.52 -0.36
C VAL A 67 13.55 9.91 -0.77
N ASP A 68 12.89 9.99 -1.91
CA ASP A 68 12.25 11.23 -2.34
C ASP A 68 10.86 11.32 -1.70
N GLN A 69 10.68 12.32 -0.85
CA GLN A 69 9.47 12.52 -0.07
C GLN A 69 8.61 13.63 -0.67
N PHE A 70 7.30 13.37 -0.78
CA PHE A 70 6.28 14.26 -1.33
C PHE A 70 5.13 14.45 -0.34
N GLY A 71 4.34 15.50 -0.55
CA GLY A 71 3.15 15.80 0.24
C GLY A 71 3.45 16.69 1.44
N GLY A 72 2.45 16.87 2.30
CA GLY A 72 2.49 17.81 3.42
C GLY A 72 3.65 17.61 4.40
N CYS A 73 4.29 16.43 4.43
CA CYS A 73 5.42 16.15 5.30
C CYS A 73 6.79 16.33 4.64
N ALA A 74 6.87 16.70 3.35
CA ALA A 74 8.12 16.80 2.62
C ALA A 74 9.08 17.90 3.14
N GLY A 75 8.56 18.85 3.92
CA GLY A 75 9.36 19.93 4.52
C GLY A 75 9.89 20.97 3.50
N ASN A 76 9.53 20.84 2.23
CA ASN A 76 9.94 21.76 1.16
C ASN A 76 8.72 22.09 0.29
N ALA A 77 8.42 23.37 0.13
CA ALA A 77 7.27 23.86 -0.64
C ALA A 77 7.23 23.33 -2.08
N LYS A 78 8.38 23.06 -2.71
CA LYS A 78 8.50 22.44 -4.04
C LYS A 78 8.01 20.99 -4.07
N TYR A 79 7.90 20.32 -2.93
CA TYR A 79 7.44 18.94 -2.82
C TYR A 79 6.18 18.81 -1.94
N SER A 80 5.67 19.92 -1.41
CA SER A 80 4.48 20.00 -0.52
C SER A 80 3.14 19.91 -1.25
N TYR A 81 3.10 19.42 -2.48
CA TYR A 81 1.86 19.32 -3.25
C TYR A 81 0.83 18.45 -2.54
N SER A 82 -0.37 18.98 -2.33
CA SER A 82 -1.51 18.21 -1.82
C SER A 82 -2.20 17.50 -2.96
N CYS A 83 -2.30 16.16 -2.91
CA CYS A 83 -3.26 15.45 -3.75
C CYS A 83 -4.68 15.89 -3.37
N PRO A 84 -5.45 16.47 -4.28
CA PRO A 84 -6.84 16.76 -3.99
C PRO A 84 -7.58 15.46 -3.70
N ARG A 85 -8.39 15.42 -2.64
CA ARG A 85 -9.22 14.25 -2.30
C ARG A 85 -10.29 13.95 -3.36
N ASN A 86 -10.57 14.90 -4.26
CA ASN A 86 -11.53 14.76 -5.36
C ASN A 86 -10.87 15.17 -6.69
N PRO A 87 -10.32 14.22 -7.46
CA PRO A 87 -9.64 14.52 -8.72
C PRO A 87 -10.59 15.07 -9.80
N GLN A 88 -11.90 14.81 -9.74
CA GLN A 88 -12.88 15.37 -10.69
C GLN A 88 -13.10 16.88 -10.52
N ILE A 89 -12.79 17.46 -9.34
CA ILE A 89 -13.03 18.90 -9.06
C ILE A 89 -11.73 19.72 -9.15
N TYR A 90 -10.59 19.13 -8.80
CA TYR A 90 -9.36 19.90 -8.54
C TYR A 90 -8.22 19.64 -9.54
N GLY A 91 -8.50 18.91 -10.62
CA GLY A 91 -7.48 18.49 -11.57
C GLY A 91 -6.64 17.35 -11.01
N ASP A 92 -6.45 16.34 -11.84
CA ASP A 92 -5.92 15.07 -11.38
C ASP A 92 -4.39 15.03 -11.44
N TRP A 93 -3.71 15.93 -10.70
CA TRP A 93 -2.25 15.89 -10.66
C TRP A 93 -1.72 14.55 -10.10
N CYS A 94 -2.51 13.86 -9.27
CA CYS A 94 -2.12 12.62 -8.62
C CYS A 94 -2.32 11.36 -9.47
N SER A 95 -3.25 11.35 -10.43
CA SER A 95 -3.26 10.36 -11.51
C SER A 95 -2.41 10.80 -12.69
N SER A 96 -2.20 12.10 -12.90
CA SER A 96 -1.26 12.65 -13.86
C SER A 96 0.16 12.78 -13.28
N ILE A 97 0.62 11.85 -12.44
CA ILE A 97 2.01 11.83 -11.96
C ILE A 97 2.88 11.02 -12.94
N PRO A 98 3.52 11.65 -13.97
CA PRO A 98 4.59 11.03 -14.77
C PRO A 98 5.87 10.77 -13.96
N PHE A 99 5.83 10.97 -12.64
CA PHE A 99 6.95 10.77 -11.73
C PHE A 99 6.97 9.39 -11.08
N THR A 100 5.84 8.66 -11.02
CA THR A 100 5.77 7.29 -10.44
C THR A 100 6.33 6.21 -11.36
N SER A 101 6.36 6.47 -12.68
CA SER A 101 7.07 5.62 -13.65
C SER A 101 8.57 5.60 -13.40
N ALA A 102 9.14 6.60 -12.72
CA ALA A 102 10.58 6.66 -12.49
C ALA A 102 11.07 5.83 -11.30
N TYR A 103 10.21 5.37 -10.38
CA TYR A 103 10.65 4.76 -9.11
C TYR A 103 10.52 3.26 -9.07
N ARG A 104 11.57 2.58 -8.63
CA ARG A 104 11.54 1.14 -8.38
C ARG A 104 10.66 0.77 -7.18
N PHE A 105 10.78 1.54 -6.10
CA PHE A 105 10.14 1.22 -4.83
C PHE A 105 9.24 2.35 -4.34
N TYR A 106 8.22 1.99 -3.58
CA TYR A 106 7.30 2.94 -2.95
C TYR A 106 7.11 2.60 -1.47
N ILE A 107 7.23 3.58 -0.58
CA ILE A 107 6.94 3.38 0.85
C ILE A 107 5.43 3.37 1.04
N ALA A 108 4.87 2.18 1.21
CA ALA A 108 3.45 1.92 1.44
C ALA A 108 3.14 1.77 2.95
N PHE A 109 3.86 2.49 3.81
CA PHE A 109 3.67 2.41 5.26
C PHE A 109 2.34 3.01 5.70
N GLU A 110 1.56 2.21 6.43
CA GLU A 110 0.30 2.64 7.03
C GLU A 110 0.48 3.58 8.22
N ASN A 111 -0.52 4.44 8.42
CA ASN A 111 -0.57 5.35 9.58
C ASN A 111 -0.69 4.57 10.90
N SER A 112 -1.28 3.38 10.86
CA SER A 112 -1.42 2.46 11.98
C SER A 112 -1.12 1.06 11.45
N VAL A 113 -0.35 0.27 12.20
CA VAL A 113 -0.11 -1.14 11.87
C VAL A 113 -1.21 -1.93 12.54
N CYS A 114 -2.22 -2.34 11.77
CA CYS A 114 -3.37 -3.05 12.28
C CYS A 114 -3.66 -4.32 11.50
N ARG A 115 -4.23 -5.33 12.16
CA ARG A 115 -4.71 -6.56 11.50
C ARG A 115 -5.63 -6.20 10.34
N ASP A 116 -5.40 -6.77 9.17
CA ASP A 116 -6.21 -6.61 7.95
C ASP A 116 -6.27 -5.18 7.37
N TYR A 117 -5.53 -4.21 7.95
CA TYR A 117 -5.55 -2.83 7.46
C TYR A 117 -4.51 -2.59 6.36
N VAL A 118 -4.95 -2.68 5.11
CA VAL A 118 -4.15 -2.35 3.92
C VAL A 118 -4.89 -1.31 3.08
N SER A 119 -4.25 -0.17 2.85
CA SER A 119 -4.84 1.01 2.20
C SER A 119 -4.47 1.13 0.72
N GLU A 120 -4.95 2.22 0.09
CA GLU A 120 -4.70 2.56 -1.31
C GLU A 120 -3.21 2.63 -1.65
N LYS A 121 -2.36 2.94 -0.66
CA LYS A 121 -0.91 3.09 -0.84
C LYS A 121 -0.27 1.83 -1.40
N PHE A 122 -0.75 0.67 -0.96
CA PHE A 122 -0.24 -0.62 -1.41
C PHE A 122 -0.66 -0.90 -2.85
N TYR A 123 -1.96 -0.83 -3.12
CA TYR A 123 -2.51 -1.14 -4.45
C TYR A 123 -2.04 -0.14 -5.52
N GLN A 124 -1.98 1.16 -5.19
CA GLN A 124 -1.45 2.17 -6.11
C GLN A 124 0.03 1.93 -6.45
N ALA A 125 0.82 1.38 -5.53
CA ALA A 125 2.22 1.03 -5.84
C ALA A 125 2.29 -0.10 -6.85
N LEU A 126 1.52 -1.17 -6.62
CA LEU A 126 1.46 -2.33 -7.52
C LEU A 126 0.95 -1.95 -8.92
N ASP A 127 -0.14 -1.18 -8.98
CA ASP A 127 -0.74 -0.68 -10.23
C ASP A 127 0.25 0.13 -11.06
N ARG A 128 1.11 0.90 -10.40
CA ARG A 128 2.14 1.73 -11.03
C ARG A 128 3.45 1.00 -11.30
N LEU A 129 3.45 -0.33 -11.19
CA LEU A 129 4.62 -1.19 -11.37
C LEU A 129 5.81 -0.79 -10.46
N MET A 130 5.51 -0.39 -9.22
CA MET A 130 6.51 -0.17 -8.17
C MET A 130 6.42 -1.32 -7.17
N VAL A 131 7.54 -1.70 -6.56
CA VAL A 131 7.54 -2.68 -5.47
C VAL A 131 7.21 -1.96 -4.15
N PRO A 132 6.06 -2.22 -3.51
CA PRO A 132 5.72 -1.60 -2.24
C PRO A 132 6.63 -2.12 -1.12
N ILE A 133 7.10 -1.19 -0.30
CA ILE A 133 7.77 -1.45 0.97
C ILE A 133 6.74 -1.25 2.08
N VAL A 134 6.46 -2.31 2.83
CA VAL A 134 5.43 -2.36 3.89
C VAL A 134 6.10 -2.55 5.25
N LEU A 135 5.38 -2.27 6.35
CA LEU A 135 5.97 -2.38 7.69
C LEU A 135 6.07 -3.83 8.19
N ARG A 136 5.01 -4.63 8.01
CA ARG A 136 4.88 -5.94 8.65
C ARG A 136 4.40 -7.01 7.66
N GLU A 137 5.13 -8.12 7.52
CA GLU A 137 4.79 -9.17 6.53
C GLU A 137 3.43 -9.81 6.81
N SER A 138 3.13 -10.09 8.08
CA SER A 138 1.92 -10.83 8.47
C SER A 138 0.61 -10.17 8.03
N ASP A 139 0.61 -8.86 7.82
CA ASP A 139 -0.59 -8.12 7.39
C ASP A 139 -0.94 -8.38 5.92
N TYR A 140 -0.01 -8.91 5.12
CA TYR A 140 -0.16 -9.05 3.66
C TYR A 140 -0.23 -10.49 3.18
N LEU A 141 0.03 -11.48 4.04
CA LEU A 141 0.13 -12.90 3.67
C LEU A 141 -1.11 -13.43 2.92
N ASP A 142 -2.30 -12.96 3.31
CA ASP A 142 -3.58 -13.37 2.71
C ASP A 142 -4.14 -12.33 1.71
N ILE A 143 -3.42 -11.22 1.51
CA ILE A 143 -3.86 -10.09 0.66
C ILE A 143 -3.12 -10.12 -0.67
N ALA A 144 -1.82 -10.43 -0.65
CA ALA A 144 -0.99 -10.40 -1.83
C ALA A 144 0.00 -11.57 -1.88
N PRO A 145 0.33 -12.09 -3.07
CA PRO A 145 1.32 -13.14 -3.21
C PRO A 145 2.66 -12.73 -2.59
N LYS A 146 3.31 -13.67 -1.88
CA LYS A 146 4.71 -13.47 -1.46
C LYS A 146 5.57 -13.13 -2.69
N GLY A 147 6.48 -12.19 -2.51
CA GLY A 147 7.27 -11.65 -3.61
C GLY A 147 6.55 -10.56 -4.40
N SER A 148 5.39 -10.04 -4.00
CA SER A 148 4.83 -8.81 -4.58
C SER A 148 5.20 -7.53 -3.81
N TYR A 149 5.85 -7.67 -2.65
CA TYR A 149 6.19 -6.57 -1.74
C TYR A 149 7.42 -6.91 -0.90
N ILE A 150 8.01 -5.89 -0.27
CA ILE A 150 9.13 -6.00 0.66
C ILE A 150 8.65 -5.58 2.05
N ALA A 151 8.74 -6.45 3.04
CA ALA A 151 8.33 -6.15 4.42
C ALA A 151 9.54 -5.74 5.27
N ALA A 152 9.45 -4.57 5.91
CA ALA A 152 10.55 -3.99 6.68
C ALA A 152 10.91 -4.81 7.93
N ASP A 153 9.93 -5.47 8.55
CA ASP A 153 10.12 -6.34 9.72
C ASP A 153 10.90 -7.64 9.43
N GLN A 154 11.13 -7.97 8.16
CA GLN A 154 12.01 -9.08 7.76
C GLN A 154 13.50 -8.70 7.80
N PHE A 155 13.81 -7.45 8.08
CA PHE A 155 15.17 -6.93 8.15
C PHE A 155 15.51 -6.55 9.60
N ARG A 156 16.75 -6.81 9.99
CA ARG A 156 17.29 -6.49 11.32
C ARG A 156 17.42 -5.00 11.58
N SER A 157 17.45 -4.17 10.53
CA SER A 157 17.57 -2.72 10.65
C SER A 157 17.20 -1.99 9.34
N PRO A 158 16.94 -0.67 9.38
CA PRO A 158 16.76 0.13 8.18
C PRO A 158 17.97 0.10 7.24
N LYS A 159 19.19 -0.10 7.78
CA LYS A 159 20.40 -0.23 6.98
C LYS A 159 20.38 -1.50 6.14
N GLN A 160 20.00 -2.64 6.75
CA GLN A 160 19.93 -3.91 6.02
C GLN A 160 18.85 -3.88 4.94
N LEU A 161 17.70 -3.23 5.22
CA LEU A 161 16.69 -2.98 4.19
C LEU A 161 17.28 -2.14 3.04
N ALA A 162 18.00 -1.05 3.33
CA ALA A 162 18.62 -0.23 2.31
C ALA A 162 19.65 -1.00 1.45
N GLU A 163 20.48 -1.84 2.08
CA GLU A 163 21.43 -2.73 1.38
C GLU A 163 20.70 -3.68 0.42
N TYR A 164 19.57 -4.25 0.85
CA TYR A 164 18.75 -5.10 0.00
C TYR A 164 18.11 -4.35 -1.17
N LEU A 165 17.64 -3.12 -0.95
CA LEU A 165 17.08 -2.28 -2.01
C LEU A 165 18.15 -1.89 -3.06
N HIS A 166 19.38 -1.61 -2.62
CA HIS A 166 20.52 -1.39 -3.53
C HIS A 166 20.87 -2.67 -4.30
N TYR A 167 20.88 -3.83 -3.64
CA TYR A 167 21.07 -5.12 -4.30
C TYR A 167 20.06 -5.32 -5.43
N LEU A 168 18.77 -5.14 -5.15
CA LEU A 168 17.73 -5.25 -6.18
C LEU A 168 17.91 -4.23 -7.31
N ALA A 169 18.26 -2.98 -6.98
CA ALA A 169 18.49 -1.95 -7.99
C ALA A 169 19.68 -2.27 -8.92
N SER A 170 20.69 -3.01 -8.42
CA SER A 170 21.85 -3.47 -9.18
C SER A 170 21.68 -4.85 -9.82
N ASN A 171 20.61 -5.58 -9.51
CA ASN A 171 20.35 -6.94 -10.00
C ASN A 171 18.97 -7.01 -10.68
N PRO A 172 18.87 -6.66 -11.97
CA PRO A 172 17.61 -6.56 -12.70
C PRO A 172 16.74 -7.81 -12.64
N GLU A 173 17.33 -9.01 -12.75
CA GLU A 173 16.57 -10.25 -12.71
C GLU A 173 15.95 -10.52 -11.34
N GLU A 174 16.64 -10.18 -10.25
CA GLU A 174 16.11 -10.30 -8.89
C GLU A 174 15.00 -9.29 -8.62
N TYR A 175 15.15 -8.07 -9.13
CA TYR A 175 14.10 -7.06 -9.08
C TYR A 175 12.87 -7.49 -9.89
N LEU A 176 13.05 -8.13 -11.05
CA LEU A 176 11.93 -8.58 -11.89
C LEU A 176 11.12 -9.72 -11.27
N LYS A 177 11.70 -10.51 -10.35
CA LYS A 177 10.94 -11.51 -9.56
C LYS A 177 9.76 -10.88 -8.82
N TYR A 178 9.87 -9.60 -8.45
CA TYR A 178 8.80 -8.87 -7.76
C TYR A 178 7.56 -8.58 -8.61
N PHE A 179 7.59 -8.92 -9.89
CA PHE A 179 6.49 -8.73 -10.84
C PHE A 179 5.92 -10.06 -11.35
N GLU A 180 6.48 -11.21 -10.95
CA GLU A 180 6.00 -12.52 -11.43
C GLU A 180 4.55 -12.82 -11.02
N TRP A 181 4.12 -12.28 -9.88
CA TRP A 181 2.75 -12.42 -9.40
C TRP A 181 1.72 -11.85 -10.37
N MET A 182 2.10 -10.87 -11.21
CA MET A 182 1.24 -10.24 -12.21
C MET A 182 0.88 -11.19 -13.36
N LYS A 183 1.62 -12.29 -13.57
CA LYS A 183 1.27 -13.32 -14.55
C LYS A 183 -0.10 -13.95 -14.29
N ARG A 184 -0.56 -13.91 -13.03
CA ARG A 184 -1.81 -14.54 -12.55
C ARG A 184 -2.75 -13.58 -11.85
N HIS A 185 -2.38 -12.31 -11.71
CA HIS A 185 -3.20 -11.33 -11.02
C HIS A 185 -3.08 -9.95 -11.67
N SER A 186 -4.16 -9.18 -11.54
CA SER A 186 -4.19 -7.75 -11.83
C SER A 186 -4.60 -6.97 -10.58
N VAL A 187 -4.32 -5.67 -10.56
CA VAL A 187 -4.73 -4.77 -9.47
C VAL A 187 -6.01 -4.07 -9.87
N ALA A 188 -6.97 -4.01 -8.95
CA ALA A 188 -8.13 -3.14 -9.04
C ALA A 188 -8.18 -2.24 -7.81
N TRP A 189 -7.98 -0.93 -7.97
CA TRP A 189 -7.95 0.02 -6.84
C TRP A 189 -8.95 1.18 -6.97
N GLU A 190 -9.87 1.10 -7.93
CA GLU A 190 -10.90 2.13 -8.11
C GLU A 190 -11.92 2.10 -6.95
N ILE A 191 -12.00 3.22 -6.22
CA ILE A 191 -12.84 3.35 -5.00
C ILE A 191 -14.32 3.17 -5.33
N LYS A 192 -14.80 3.71 -6.44
CA LYS A 192 -16.24 3.80 -6.75
C LYS A 192 -16.89 2.43 -7.00
N PRO A 193 -16.36 1.55 -7.88
CA PRO A 193 -16.91 0.21 -8.07
C PRO A 193 -16.86 -0.64 -6.80
N LEU A 194 -15.78 -0.51 -6.00
CA LEU A 194 -15.60 -1.26 -4.76
C LEU A 194 -16.60 -0.80 -3.69
N LEU A 195 -16.88 0.51 -3.64
CA LEU A 195 -17.89 1.13 -2.78
C LEU A 195 -19.30 0.69 -3.12
N GLU A 196 -19.67 0.77 -4.39
CA GLU A 196 -20.98 0.35 -4.88
C GLU A 196 -21.23 -1.14 -4.58
N ASN A 197 -20.22 -2.00 -4.76
CA ASN A 197 -20.33 -3.42 -4.48
C ASN A 197 -20.60 -3.74 -3.00
N ALA A 198 -19.91 -3.08 -2.07
CA ALA A 198 -20.12 -3.32 -0.64
C ALA A 198 -21.48 -2.80 -0.16
N VAL A 199 -21.91 -1.63 -0.65
CA VAL A 199 -23.22 -1.05 -0.32
C VAL A 199 -24.36 -1.89 -0.90
N CYS A 200 -24.23 -2.38 -2.14
CA CYS A 200 -25.19 -3.30 -2.74
C CYS A 200 -25.30 -4.62 -1.96
N ARG A 201 -24.16 -5.15 -1.48
CA ARG A 201 -24.14 -6.35 -0.63
C ARG A 201 -24.85 -6.12 0.70
N LEU A 202 -24.58 -5.00 1.35
CA LEU A 202 -25.28 -4.60 2.58
C LEU A 202 -26.79 -4.49 2.33
N CYS A 203 -27.19 -3.82 1.25
CA CYS A 203 -28.59 -3.66 0.86
C CYS A 203 -29.27 -5.02 0.67
N ARG A 204 -28.64 -5.94 -0.05
CA ARG A 204 -29.12 -7.32 -0.23
C ARG A 204 -29.30 -8.05 1.10
N MET A 205 -28.30 -7.97 1.99
CA MET A 205 -28.37 -8.61 3.31
C MET A 205 -29.52 -8.08 4.17
N LEU A 206 -29.78 -6.77 4.10
CA LEU A 206 -30.91 -6.13 4.80
C LEU A 206 -32.26 -6.59 4.23
N HIS A 207 -32.36 -6.76 2.90
CA HIS A 207 -33.58 -7.25 2.26
C HIS A 207 -33.84 -8.75 2.46
N GLU A 208 -32.80 -9.58 2.57
CA GLU A 208 -32.91 -11.04 2.76
C GLU A 208 -33.19 -11.44 4.22
N ASN A 209 -33.36 -10.48 5.13
CA ASN A 209 -33.86 -10.66 6.49
C ASN A 209 -33.08 -11.68 7.35
N LYS A 210 -31.75 -11.71 7.22
CA LYS A 210 -30.89 -12.38 8.21
C LYS A 210 -30.89 -11.58 9.50
N SER A 211 -31.85 -11.88 10.36
CA SER A 211 -31.95 -11.39 11.74
C SER A 211 -30.80 -11.91 12.59
N SER A 212 -29.62 -11.32 12.42
CA SER A 212 -28.59 -11.26 13.45
C SER A 212 -27.87 -9.93 13.26
N THR A 213 -28.49 -8.86 13.75
CA THR A 213 -27.81 -7.58 13.93
C THR A 213 -26.82 -7.73 15.08
N THR A 214 -25.63 -8.27 14.79
CA THR A 214 -24.45 -7.99 15.61
C THR A 214 -24.10 -6.53 15.40
N LEU A 215 -24.76 -5.66 16.16
CA LEU A 215 -24.28 -4.30 16.39
C LEU A 215 -22.96 -4.46 17.14
N GLU A 216 -21.84 -4.35 16.43
CA GLU A 216 -20.57 -3.95 17.04
C GLU A 216 -20.84 -2.60 17.71
N LYS A 217 -21.05 -2.64 19.03
CA LYS A 217 -21.58 -1.52 19.82
C LYS A 217 -20.64 -0.32 19.82
N ASP A 218 -19.38 -0.50 19.41
CA ASP A 218 -18.43 0.58 19.28
C ASP A 218 -17.24 0.20 18.38
N MET A 219 -17.30 0.65 17.11
CA MET A 219 -16.19 0.52 16.15
C MET A 219 -14.87 1.09 16.70
N TRP A 220 -14.91 2.07 17.61
CA TRP A 220 -13.70 2.61 18.25
C TRP A 220 -13.15 1.69 19.34
N THR A 221 -13.99 0.87 19.98
CA THR A 221 -13.49 -0.19 20.86
C THR A 221 -12.85 -1.32 20.08
N ASP A 222 -13.28 -1.65 18.87
CA ASP A 222 -12.64 -2.72 18.07
C ASP A 222 -11.26 -2.30 17.54
N TRP A 223 -11.05 -1.00 17.31
CA TRP A 223 -9.72 -0.44 17.04
C TRP A 223 -8.77 -0.55 18.26
N LYS A 224 -9.33 -0.64 19.47
CA LYS A 224 -8.60 -0.67 20.75
C LYS A 224 -8.60 -2.04 21.45
N LYS A 225 -9.51 -2.94 21.11
CA LYS A 225 -9.64 -4.28 21.67
C LYS A 225 -8.69 -5.23 20.97
N ASP A 226 -8.12 -6.12 21.76
CA ASP A 226 -7.40 -7.32 21.36
C ASP A 226 -6.26 -7.14 20.36
N GLY A 227 -5.36 -6.17 20.61
CA GLY A 227 -4.11 -6.08 19.85
C GLY A 227 -4.30 -5.83 18.35
N ALA A 228 -5.47 -5.31 17.96
CA ALA A 228 -5.81 -5.05 16.57
C ALA A 228 -4.82 -4.08 15.92
N CYS A 229 -4.31 -3.10 16.66
CA CYS A 229 -3.32 -2.13 16.20
C CYS A 229 -2.11 -2.05 17.14
N VAL A 230 -0.89 -2.02 16.58
CA VAL A 230 0.35 -1.93 17.34
C VAL A 230 0.87 -0.49 17.36
N GLN A 231 0.96 0.10 18.55
CA GLN A 231 1.49 1.44 18.73
C GLN A 231 3.01 1.46 18.57
N GLY A 232 3.51 2.43 17.79
CA GLY A 232 4.93 2.65 17.58
C GLY A 232 5.67 1.48 16.93
N PHE A 233 4.96 0.60 16.21
CA PHE A 233 5.55 -0.59 15.59
C PHE A 233 6.83 -0.28 14.80
N ALA A 234 6.82 0.77 13.97
CA ALA A 234 7.98 1.12 13.16
C ALA A 234 9.19 1.59 13.99
N SER A 235 8.97 2.07 15.22
CA SER A 235 10.06 2.40 16.14
C SER A 235 10.74 1.16 16.74
N GLN A 236 10.05 0.02 16.79
CA GLN A 236 10.60 -1.24 17.30
C GLN A 236 11.56 -1.90 16.29
N LEU A 237 11.54 -1.43 15.04
CA LEU A 237 12.40 -1.91 13.95
C LEU A 237 13.68 -1.07 13.76
N LEU A 238 13.99 -0.16 14.69
CA LEU A 238 15.11 0.80 14.58
C LEU A 238 16.44 0.28 15.12
#